data_AF-A0A3C1LKY0-F1
#
_entry.id   AF-A0A3C1LKY0-F1
#
_cell.length_a   1.000
_cell.length_b   1.000
_cell.length_c   1.000
_cell.angle_alpha   90.00
_cell.angle_beta   90.00
_cell.angle_gamma   90.00
#
_symmetry.space_group_name_H-M   'P 1'
#
loop_
_entity.id
_entity.type
_entity.pdbx_description
1 polymer ?
#
loop_
_entity_poly.entity_id
_entity_poly.type
_entity_poly.pdbx_seq_one_letter_code
_entity_poly.pdbx_strand_id
1 'polypeptide(L)'
;GTFKPVKAETMAEHEMHAEYIDVNQAFIEAVISHEHPIVAVGTTSLRTIETLYWMGVKCLEFGSYLNSIAIEQISIAQWDAYELPQRYSKQEAFTALFHWMQATNNQRVLTKTQIIIAPGYRLRVADGIITNFHQPQSTLLLLIAAVIGDDWKRVYDYALANDFRFLSYGDGSLLWKHY
;
A
#
# COMPACT_ATOMS: atom_id res chain seq x y z
N GLY A 1 2.13 -14.35 3.72
CA GLY A 1 2.64 -13.21 4.49
C GLY A 1 3.41 -13.75 5.67
N THR A 2 4.71 -13.55 5.71
CA THR A 2 5.57 -14.09 6.78
C THR A 2 6.43 -12.96 7.34
N PHE A 3 6.29 -12.75 8.64
CA PHE A 3 7.06 -11.86 9.48
C PHE A 3 8.53 -12.33 9.50
N LYS A 4 9.27 -12.11 8.42
CA LYS A 4 10.72 -12.29 8.44
C LYS A 4 11.34 -11.06 9.10
N PRO A 5 12.21 -11.24 10.13
CA PRO A 5 13.04 -10.15 10.62
C PRO A 5 13.90 -9.63 9.47
N VAL A 6 14.10 -8.31 9.40
CA VAL A 6 15.02 -7.71 8.44
C VAL A 6 16.44 -8.14 8.83
N LYS A 7 16.92 -9.23 8.24
CA LYS A 7 18.25 -9.83 8.51
C LYS A 7 19.38 -9.21 7.69
N ALA A 8 19.06 -8.34 6.73
CA ALA A 8 20.04 -7.70 5.88
C ALA A 8 20.58 -6.43 6.55
N GLU A 9 21.89 -6.20 6.46
CA GLU A 9 22.54 -4.97 6.93
C GLU A 9 22.01 -3.72 6.19
N THR A 10 21.41 -3.92 5.01
CA THR A 10 20.71 -2.87 4.25
C THR A 10 19.30 -3.31 3.84
N MET A 11 18.32 -2.41 3.97
CA MET A 11 16.91 -2.64 3.60
C MET A 11 16.73 -3.04 2.12
N ALA A 12 17.69 -2.69 1.26
CA ALA A 12 17.69 -2.97 -0.17
C ALA A 12 17.75 -4.47 -0.49
N GLU A 13 18.34 -5.30 0.38
CA GLU A 13 18.55 -6.74 0.15
C GLU A 13 17.39 -7.61 0.66
N HIS A 14 16.39 -7.03 1.34
CA HIS A 14 15.25 -7.79 1.84
C HIS A 14 14.14 -7.88 0.78
N GLU A 15 13.94 -9.09 0.25
CA GLU A 15 12.83 -9.38 -0.66
C GLU A 15 11.50 -9.37 0.09
N MET A 16 10.56 -8.55 -0.37
CA MET A 16 9.24 -8.43 0.21
C MET A 16 8.34 -9.58 -0.28
N HIS A 17 7.69 -10.26 0.67
CA HIS A 17 6.75 -11.35 0.41
C HIS A 17 5.54 -10.90 -0.41
N ALA A 18 5.42 -11.42 -1.63
CA ALA A 18 4.23 -11.20 -2.46
C ALA A 18 2.94 -11.62 -1.75
N GLU A 19 1.94 -10.75 -1.79
CA GLU A 19 0.58 -11.03 -1.32
C GLU A 19 -0.36 -11.03 -2.52
N TYR A 20 -1.18 -12.06 -2.66
CA TYR A 20 -2.22 -12.08 -3.69
C TYR A 20 -3.35 -11.14 -3.29
N ILE A 21 -3.76 -10.29 -4.23
CA ILE A 21 -4.88 -9.36 -4.08
C ILE A 21 -5.93 -9.66 -5.13
N ASP A 22 -7.18 -9.49 -4.73
CA ASP A 22 -8.35 -9.71 -5.58
C ASP A 22 -9.37 -8.60 -5.32
N VAL A 23 -9.47 -7.68 -6.29
CA VAL A 23 -10.27 -6.46 -6.17
C VAL A 23 -11.22 -6.36 -7.35
N ASN A 24 -12.50 -6.18 -7.08
CA ASN A 24 -13.50 -6.04 -8.14
C ASN A 24 -13.57 -4.61 -8.69
N GLN A 25 -14.16 -4.45 -9.87
CA GLN A 25 -14.35 -3.16 -10.51
C GLN A 25 -15.18 -2.19 -9.65
N ALA A 26 -16.21 -2.69 -8.96
CA ALA A 26 -17.07 -1.87 -8.10
C ALA A 26 -16.29 -1.18 -6.97
N PHE A 27 -15.24 -1.82 -6.44
CA PHE A 27 -14.35 -1.19 -5.45
C PHE A 27 -13.56 -0.03 -6.06
N ILE A 28 -13.06 -0.19 -7.30
CA ILE A 28 -12.36 0.88 -8.03
C ILE A 28 -13.29 2.08 -8.21
N GLU A 29 -14.53 1.85 -8.65
CA GLU A 29 -15.57 2.88 -8.79
C GLU A 29 -15.90 3.55 -7.45
N ALA A 30 -15.98 2.79 -6.37
CA ALA A 30 -16.19 3.32 -5.02
C ALA A 30 -15.04 4.25 -4.59
N VAL A 31 -13.78 3.88 -4.86
CA VAL A 31 -12.62 4.74 -4.52
C VAL A 31 -12.59 6.02 -5.35
N ILE A 32 -12.99 5.95 -6.62
CA ILE A 32 -13.12 7.11 -7.53
C ILE A 32 -14.17 8.09 -7.03
N SER A 33 -15.31 7.60 -6.54
CA SER A 33 -16.42 8.43 -6.07
C SER A 33 -16.29 8.88 -4.60
N HIS A 34 -15.29 8.38 -3.87
CA HIS A 34 -15.12 8.66 -2.45
C HIS A 34 -14.30 9.94 -2.19
N GLU A 35 -14.93 10.91 -1.52
CA GLU A 35 -14.35 12.23 -1.21
C GLU A 35 -13.88 12.38 0.25
N HIS A 36 -14.22 11.43 1.12
CA HIS A 36 -13.85 11.47 2.53
C HIS A 36 -12.49 10.78 2.79
N PRO A 37 -11.91 10.95 3.99
CA PRO A 37 -10.69 10.22 4.35
C PRO A 37 -10.86 8.70 4.18
N ILE A 38 -9.85 8.04 3.65
CA ILE A 38 -9.79 6.58 3.49
C ILE A 38 -8.89 5.99 4.58
N VAL A 39 -9.45 5.11 5.41
CA VAL A 39 -8.69 4.40 6.44
C VAL A 39 -8.53 2.94 6.05
N ALA A 40 -7.30 2.49 5.87
CA ALA A 40 -7.01 1.08 5.63
C ALA A 40 -7.14 0.28 6.94
N VAL A 41 -7.88 -0.82 6.93
CA VAL A 41 -7.92 -1.75 8.08
C VAL A 41 -6.97 -2.91 7.80
N GLY A 42 -5.81 -2.87 8.43
CA GLY A 42 -4.71 -3.81 8.26
C GLY A 42 -3.68 -3.38 7.22
N THR A 43 -2.43 -3.81 7.41
CA THR A 43 -1.30 -3.48 6.53
C THR A 43 -1.44 -4.07 5.13
N THR A 44 -2.04 -5.25 4.99
CA THR A 44 -2.33 -5.86 3.68
C THR A 44 -3.35 -5.03 2.90
N SER A 45 -4.38 -4.52 3.56
CA SER A 45 -5.37 -3.61 2.94
C SER A 45 -4.69 -2.31 2.48
N LEU A 46 -3.82 -1.73 3.31
CA LEU A 46 -3.04 -0.54 2.93
C LEU A 46 -2.19 -0.80 1.68
N ARG A 47 -1.39 -1.87 1.69
CA ARG A 47 -0.56 -2.24 0.55
C ARG A 47 -1.39 -2.53 -0.70
N THR A 48 -2.58 -3.10 -0.55
CA THR A 48 -3.50 -3.37 -1.66
C THR A 48 -3.96 -2.07 -2.32
N ILE A 49 -4.51 -1.11 -1.56
CA ILE A 49 -5.04 0.12 -2.16
C ILE A 49 -3.94 1.02 -2.74
N GLU A 50 -2.77 1.08 -2.09
CA GLU A 50 -1.61 1.78 -2.63
C GLU A 50 -1.10 1.10 -3.91
N THR A 51 -1.13 -0.24 -3.98
CA THR A 51 -0.81 -0.99 -5.21
C THR A 51 -1.73 -0.59 -6.36
N LEU A 52 -3.05 -0.57 -6.14
CA LEU A 52 -4.02 -0.20 -7.18
C LEU A 52 -3.76 1.20 -7.75
N TYR A 53 -3.40 2.16 -6.89
CA TYR A 53 -2.96 3.47 -7.34
C TYR A 53 -1.77 3.37 -8.31
N TRP A 54 -0.72 2.64 -7.94
CA TRP A 54 0.46 2.51 -8.79
C TRP A 54 0.20 1.72 -10.07
N MET A 55 -0.72 0.75 -10.06
CA MET A 55 -1.18 0.07 -11.27
C MET A 55 -1.84 1.07 -12.23
N GLY A 56 -2.65 1.98 -11.69
CA GLY A 56 -3.23 3.10 -12.43
C GLY A 56 -2.19 4.06 -13.00
N VAL A 57 -1.14 4.37 -12.24
CA VAL A 57 0.00 5.16 -12.73
C VAL A 57 0.69 4.46 -13.91
N LYS A 58 0.93 3.15 -13.82
CA LYS A 58 1.48 2.39 -14.96
C LYS A 58 0.54 2.47 -16.17
N CYS A 59 -0.78 2.33 -15.98
CA CYS A 59 -1.76 2.51 -17.05
C CYS A 59 -1.62 3.88 -17.75
N LEU A 60 -1.44 4.96 -16.98
CA LEU A 60 -1.22 6.31 -17.52
C LEU A 60 0.09 6.41 -18.32
N GLU A 61 1.18 5.83 -17.84
CA GLU A 61 2.47 5.85 -18.54
C GLU A 61 2.49 5.05 -19.83
N PHE A 62 1.63 4.03 -19.97
CA PHE A 62 1.50 3.26 -21.22
C PHE A 62 0.61 3.94 -22.28
N GLY A 63 -0.17 4.97 -21.92
CA GLY A 63 -0.92 5.81 -22.86
C GLY A 63 -1.83 5.05 -23.84
N SER A 64 -1.64 5.22 -25.15
CA SER A 64 -2.52 4.69 -26.20
C SER A 64 -2.55 3.16 -26.34
N TYR A 65 -1.68 2.43 -25.63
CA TYR A 65 -1.57 0.97 -25.74
C TYR A 65 -2.49 0.20 -24.78
N LEU A 66 -3.36 0.89 -24.02
CA LEU A 66 -4.22 0.32 -22.96
C LEU A 66 -4.91 -1.01 -23.32
N ASN A 67 -5.44 -1.14 -24.53
CA ASN A 67 -6.17 -2.35 -24.97
C ASN A 67 -5.28 -3.60 -25.14
N SER A 68 -3.95 -3.43 -25.11
CA SER A 68 -2.95 -4.50 -25.29
C SER A 68 -2.10 -4.77 -24.04
N ILE A 69 -2.37 -4.06 -22.94
CA ILE A 69 -1.56 -4.17 -21.73
C ILE A 69 -2.02 -5.39 -20.93
N ALA A 70 -1.13 -6.36 -20.79
CA ALA A 70 -1.33 -7.50 -19.91
C ALA A 70 -1.24 -7.07 -18.43
N ILE A 71 -1.94 -7.77 -17.54
CA ILE A 71 -1.98 -7.45 -16.11
C ILE A 71 -0.58 -7.49 -15.47
N GLU A 72 0.31 -8.33 -15.98
CA GLU A 72 1.70 -8.46 -15.53
C GLU A 72 2.49 -7.16 -15.76
N GLN A 73 2.18 -6.42 -16.83
CA GLN A 73 2.87 -5.17 -17.16
C GLN A 73 2.49 -4.03 -16.23
N ILE A 74 1.28 -4.08 -15.65
CA ILE A 74 0.81 -3.10 -14.66
C ILE A 74 0.95 -3.61 -13.23
N SER A 75 1.41 -4.85 -13.01
CA SER A 75 1.71 -5.38 -11.68
C SER A 75 2.79 -4.56 -10.97
N ILE A 76 2.76 -4.51 -9.63
CA ILE A 76 3.64 -3.64 -8.84
C ILE A 76 4.72 -4.45 -8.15
N ALA A 77 5.95 -4.26 -8.61
CA ALA A 77 7.16 -4.76 -7.99
C ALA A 77 7.52 -3.92 -6.75
N GLN A 78 8.52 -4.40 -6.01
CA GLN A 78 8.88 -3.87 -4.70
C GLN A 78 9.16 -2.36 -4.71
N TRP A 79 9.96 -1.89 -5.67
CA TRP A 79 10.49 -0.52 -5.71
C TRP A 79 9.76 0.42 -6.67
N ASP A 80 8.81 -0.09 -7.45
CA ASP A 80 8.09 0.67 -8.49
C ASP A 80 7.53 1.99 -7.96
N ALA A 81 7.00 2.02 -6.74
CA ALA A 81 6.41 3.22 -6.15
C ALA A 81 7.41 4.37 -5.93
N TYR A 82 8.72 4.10 -5.93
CA TYR A 82 9.78 5.10 -5.80
C TYR A 82 10.33 5.55 -7.17
N GLU A 83 10.15 4.73 -8.20
CA GLU A 83 10.68 4.95 -9.56
C GLU A 83 9.64 5.58 -10.48
N LEU A 84 8.37 5.26 -10.28
CA LEU A 84 7.26 5.76 -11.09
C LEU A 84 7.02 7.26 -10.88
N PRO A 85 6.44 7.96 -11.88
CA PRO A 85 6.13 9.37 -11.75
C PRO A 85 5.19 9.69 -10.59
N GLN A 86 5.63 10.61 -9.75
CA GLN A 86 4.97 11.00 -8.52
C GLN A 86 3.86 12.07 -8.71
N ARG A 87 3.54 12.41 -9.97
CA ARG A 87 2.74 13.58 -10.39
C ARG A 87 1.23 13.36 -10.46
N TYR A 88 0.79 12.10 -10.52
CA TYR A 88 -0.63 11.79 -10.73
C TYR A 88 -1.42 11.86 -9.42
N SER A 89 -2.67 12.28 -9.55
CA SER A 89 -3.65 12.27 -8.47
C SER A 89 -4.27 10.88 -8.27
N LYS A 90 -4.87 10.66 -7.09
CA LYS A 90 -5.71 9.49 -6.82
C LYS A 90 -6.77 9.30 -7.92
N GLN A 91 -7.42 10.40 -8.31
CA GLN A 91 -8.49 10.37 -9.30
C GLN A 91 -7.99 9.90 -10.66
N GLU A 92 -6.90 10.47 -11.16
CA GLU A 92 -6.33 10.09 -12.47
C GLU A 92 -5.90 8.63 -12.48
N ALA A 93 -5.19 8.17 -11.45
CA ALA A 93 -4.69 6.81 -11.36
C ALA A 93 -5.83 5.78 -11.33
N PHE A 94 -6.82 5.94 -10.45
CA PHE A 94 -7.94 5.00 -10.37
C PHE A 94 -8.82 5.04 -11.63
N THR A 95 -9.02 6.21 -12.22
CA THR A 95 -9.76 6.35 -13.49
C THR A 95 -9.03 5.61 -14.62
N ALA A 96 -7.70 5.72 -14.70
CA ALA A 96 -6.92 4.99 -15.69
C ALA A 96 -6.98 3.47 -15.48
N LEU A 97 -6.89 3.00 -14.23
CA LEU A 97 -7.04 1.58 -13.91
C LEU A 97 -8.43 1.07 -14.28
N PHE A 98 -9.48 1.85 -13.99
CA PHE A 98 -10.85 1.53 -14.39
C PHE A 98 -10.99 1.41 -15.92
N HIS A 99 -10.43 2.36 -16.67
CA HIS A 99 -10.43 2.29 -18.13
C HIS A 99 -9.67 1.08 -18.67
N TRP A 100 -8.53 0.71 -18.07
CA TRP A 100 -7.83 -0.52 -18.40
C TRP A 100 -8.71 -1.76 -18.15
N MET A 101 -9.42 -1.82 -17.02
CA MET A 101 -10.34 -2.92 -16.70
C MET A 101 -11.44 -3.04 -17.77
N GLN A 102 -12.03 -1.92 -18.19
CA GLN A 102 -13.04 -1.89 -19.24
C GLN A 102 -12.48 -2.30 -20.60
N ALA A 103 -11.34 -1.75 -21.00
CA ALA A 103 -10.68 -2.04 -22.27
C ALA A 103 -10.29 -3.51 -22.44
N THR A 104 -9.91 -4.15 -21.34
CA THR A 104 -9.49 -5.56 -21.31
C THR A 104 -10.62 -6.51 -20.91
N ASN A 105 -11.84 -6.01 -20.72
CA ASN A 105 -13.00 -6.76 -20.24
C ASN A 105 -12.73 -7.53 -18.92
N ASN A 106 -11.89 -6.96 -18.05
CA ASN A 106 -11.54 -7.52 -16.75
C ASN A 106 -12.46 -6.98 -15.67
N GLN A 107 -13.26 -7.86 -15.06
CA GLN A 107 -14.16 -7.50 -13.95
C GLN A 107 -13.45 -7.42 -12.59
N ARG A 108 -12.24 -7.99 -12.50
CA ARG A 108 -11.45 -8.10 -11.27
C ARG A 108 -9.97 -7.89 -11.59
N VAL A 109 -9.26 -7.26 -10.66
CA VAL A 109 -7.81 -7.17 -10.62
C VAL A 109 -7.30 -8.31 -9.74
N LEU A 110 -6.86 -9.40 -10.39
CA LEU A 110 -6.25 -10.56 -9.74
C LEU A 110 -4.73 -10.51 -9.93
N THR A 111 -3.99 -10.07 -8.91
CA THR A 111 -2.53 -9.92 -9.04
C THR A 111 -1.83 -10.13 -7.71
N LYS A 112 -0.51 -9.94 -7.69
CA LYS A 112 0.30 -9.89 -6.48
C LYS A 112 0.75 -8.47 -6.23
N THR A 113 0.78 -8.08 -4.96
CA THR A 113 1.50 -6.88 -4.52
C THR A 113 2.83 -7.26 -3.88
N GLN A 114 3.90 -6.65 -4.40
CA GLN A 114 5.20 -6.66 -3.75
C GLN A 114 5.61 -5.29 -3.18
N ILE A 115 4.71 -4.31 -3.19
CA ILE A 115 5.03 -2.94 -2.78
C ILE A 115 5.66 -2.88 -1.39
N ILE A 116 6.81 -2.21 -1.29
CA ILE A 116 7.38 -1.80 -0.01
C ILE A 116 6.87 -0.40 0.34
N ILE A 117 6.40 -0.25 1.57
CA ILE A 117 6.06 1.04 2.17
C ILE A 117 7.02 1.21 3.33
N ALA A 118 8.00 2.09 3.16
CA ALA A 118 9.07 2.38 4.11
C ALA A 118 9.29 3.89 4.19
N PRO A 119 9.99 4.41 5.23
CA PRO A 119 10.20 5.84 5.40
C PRO A 119 10.65 6.55 4.12
N GLY A 120 10.03 7.69 3.82
CA GLY A 120 10.17 8.40 2.54
C GLY A 120 9.06 8.10 1.53
N TYR A 121 8.27 7.04 1.73
CA TYR A 121 7.05 6.79 0.97
C TYR A 121 5.98 7.85 1.27
N ARG A 122 5.26 8.30 0.25
CA ARG A 122 4.09 9.20 0.40
C ARG A 122 2.82 8.42 0.08
N LEU A 123 1.94 8.27 1.06
CA LEU A 123 0.63 7.64 0.86
C LEU A 123 -0.17 8.37 -0.22
N ARG A 124 -0.71 7.58 -1.16
CA ARG A 124 -1.43 8.08 -2.34
C ARG A 124 -2.92 7.91 -2.22
N VAL A 125 -3.36 6.92 -1.44
CA VAL A 125 -4.77 6.58 -1.29
C VAL A 125 -5.22 6.70 0.15
N ALA A 126 -4.48 6.10 1.08
CA ALA A 126 -4.87 6.12 2.48
C ALA A 126 -4.60 7.48 3.14
N ASP A 127 -5.48 7.82 4.07
CA ASP A 127 -5.32 8.93 5.02
C ASP A 127 -5.01 8.41 6.43
N GLY A 128 -5.25 7.14 6.71
CA GLY A 128 -4.86 6.49 7.93
C GLY A 128 -4.87 4.97 7.85
N ILE A 129 -4.42 4.32 8.92
CA ILE A 129 -4.42 2.87 9.07
C ILE A 129 -4.93 2.49 10.46
N ILE A 130 -5.75 1.43 10.51
CA ILE A 130 -6.03 0.67 11.72
C ILE A 130 -5.20 -0.61 11.67
N THR A 131 -4.32 -0.84 12.64
CA THR A 131 -3.47 -2.05 12.70
C THR A 131 -3.01 -2.35 14.12
N ASN A 132 -2.47 -3.55 14.34
CA ASN A 132 -1.91 -3.96 15.61
C ASN A 132 -0.53 -3.33 15.86
N PHE A 133 -0.03 -3.42 17.09
CA PHE A 133 1.37 -3.12 17.40
C PHE A 133 2.31 -4.24 16.91
N HIS A 134 3.32 -3.87 16.13
CA HIS A 134 4.25 -4.80 15.49
C HIS A 134 5.57 -4.96 16.24
N GLN A 135 6.32 -6.03 15.99
CA GLN A 135 7.63 -6.21 16.61
C GLN A 135 8.65 -5.17 16.13
N PRO A 136 9.58 -4.73 17.01
CA PRO A 136 10.79 -4.01 16.61
C PRO A 136 11.54 -4.74 15.50
N GLN A 137 12.18 -3.99 14.59
CA GLN A 137 12.98 -4.52 13.47
C GLN A 137 12.17 -5.34 12.43
N SER A 138 10.86 -5.10 12.33
CA SER A 138 10.00 -5.68 11.29
C SER A 138 9.76 -4.72 10.13
N THR A 139 9.51 -5.26 8.94
CA THR A 139 9.07 -4.47 7.78
C THR A 139 7.74 -3.75 8.03
N LEU A 140 6.89 -4.28 8.91
CA LEU A 140 5.64 -3.63 9.30
C LEU A 140 5.90 -2.38 10.14
N LEU A 141 6.94 -2.36 10.98
CA LEU A 141 7.33 -1.15 11.69
C LEU A 141 7.81 -0.06 10.72
N LEU A 142 8.51 -0.43 9.64
CA LEU A 142 8.89 0.51 8.58
C LEU A 142 7.67 1.10 7.88
N LEU A 143 6.64 0.28 7.62
CA LEU A 143 5.37 0.75 7.10
C LEU A 143 4.71 1.74 8.05
N ILE A 144 4.67 1.45 9.35
CA ILE A 144 4.14 2.40 10.34
C ILE A 144 4.93 3.71 10.34
N ALA A 145 6.27 3.63 10.35
CA ALA A 145 7.13 4.81 10.26
C ALA A 145 6.90 5.61 8.97
N ALA A 146 6.55 4.96 7.86
CA ALA A 146 6.17 5.64 6.62
C ALA A 146 4.81 6.34 6.71
N VAL A 147 3.85 5.79 7.46
CA VAL A 147 2.52 6.37 7.64
C VAL A 147 2.58 7.60 8.55
N ILE A 148 3.20 7.49 9.72
CA ILE A 148 3.14 8.53 10.77
C ILE A 148 4.43 9.33 10.96
N GLY A 149 5.44 9.11 10.11
CA GLY A 149 6.74 9.78 10.25
C GLY A 149 7.44 9.40 11.56
N ASP A 150 8.27 10.29 12.09
CA ASP A 150 9.08 10.06 13.29
C ASP A 150 8.28 9.80 14.58
N ASP A 151 6.97 10.10 14.55
CA ASP A 151 6.05 9.91 15.68
C ASP A 151 5.85 8.44 16.07
N TRP A 152 6.24 7.48 15.21
CA TRP A 152 6.15 6.06 15.51
C TRP A 152 6.91 5.69 16.80
N LYS A 153 8.05 6.33 17.08
CA LYS A 153 8.83 6.06 18.31
C LYS A 153 8.01 6.43 19.54
N ARG A 154 7.43 7.63 19.55
CA ARG A 154 6.58 8.13 20.64
C ARG A 154 5.38 7.22 20.89
N VAL A 155 4.72 6.74 19.83
CA VAL A 155 3.59 5.82 19.92
C VAL A 155 4.00 4.48 20.53
N TYR A 156 5.13 3.92 20.08
CA TYR A 156 5.60 2.62 20.55
C TYR A 156 6.20 2.68 21.95
N ASP A 157 6.92 3.73 22.31
CA ASP A 157 7.43 3.96 23.66
C ASP A 157 6.27 4.07 24.66
N TYR A 158 5.21 4.79 24.29
CA TYR A 158 3.99 4.86 25.10
C TYR A 158 3.34 3.48 25.28
N ALA A 159 3.20 2.72 24.19
CA ALA A 159 2.60 1.39 24.24
C ALA A 159 3.39 0.43 25.15
N LEU A 160 4.73 0.43 25.04
CA LEU A 160 5.63 -0.36 25.88
C LEU A 160 5.59 0.07 27.35
N ALA A 161 5.49 1.37 27.62
CA ALA A 161 5.43 1.92 28.98
C ALA A 161 4.06 1.71 29.67
N ASN A 162 3.01 1.35 28.92
CA ASN A 162 1.64 1.21 29.43
C ASN A 162 1.07 -0.20 29.21
N ASP A 163 1.94 -1.22 29.15
CA ASP A 163 1.57 -2.64 29.07
C ASP A 163 0.60 -3.02 27.93
N PHE A 164 0.67 -2.30 26.80
CA PHE A 164 -0.07 -2.68 25.61
C PHE A 164 0.39 -4.05 25.13
N ARG A 165 -0.56 -4.84 24.64
CA ARG A 165 -0.32 -6.17 24.08
C ARG A 165 0.07 -6.00 22.61
N PHE A 166 1.16 -6.64 22.20
CA PHE A 166 1.67 -6.56 20.82
C PHE A 166 1.23 -7.79 20.01
N LEU A 167 1.51 -7.78 18.71
CA LEU A 167 1.29 -8.87 17.76
C LEU A 167 -0.19 -9.14 17.41
N SER A 168 -0.46 -10.28 16.79
CA SER A 168 -1.73 -10.60 16.11
C SER A 168 -2.97 -10.55 17.01
N TYR A 169 -2.81 -10.83 18.31
CA TYR A 169 -3.89 -10.84 19.29
C TYR A 169 -3.74 -9.73 20.33
N GLY A 170 -2.87 -8.77 20.05
CA GLY A 170 -2.64 -7.62 20.89
C GLY A 170 -3.69 -6.53 20.70
N ASP A 171 -3.34 -5.34 21.15
CA ASP A 171 -4.17 -4.15 21.00
C ASP A 171 -4.04 -3.55 19.59
N GLY A 172 -5.07 -2.82 19.18
CA GLY A 172 -5.12 -2.09 17.92
C GLY A 172 -4.72 -0.62 18.09
N SER A 173 -4.33 -0.01 16.98
CA SER A 173 -3.99 1.40 16.88
C SER A 173 -4.70 2.01 15.66
N LEU A 174 -5.15 3.26 15.79
CA LEU A 174 -5.57 4.10 14.67
C LEU A 174 -4.52 5.18 14.46
N LEU A 175 -3.93 5.21 13.27
CA LEU A 175 -2.80 6.05 12.95
C LEU A 175 -3.14 6.87 11.70
N TRP A 176 -3.22 8.18 11.85
CA TRP A 176 -3.47 9.11 10.74
C TRP A 176 -2.14 9.50 10.08
N LYS A 177 -2.13 9.63 8.76
CA LYS A 177 -0.91 9.99 8.04
C LYS A 177 -0.40 11.36 8.49
N HIS A 178 0.92 11.47 8.62
CA HIS A 178 1.56 12.73 8.95
C HIS A 178 1.70 13.59 7.67
N TYR A 179 1.33 14.87 7.76
CA TYR A 179 1.53 15.85 6.68
C TYR A 179 2.95 16.43 6.69
#